data_AF-A0A0S6XFG0-F1
#
_entry.id   AF-A0A0S6XFG0-F1
#
_cell.length_a   1.000
_cell.length_b   1.000
_cell.length_c   1.000
_cell.angle_alpha   90.00
_cell.angle_beta   90.00
_cell.angle_gamma   90.00
#
_symmetry.space_group_name_H-M   'P 1'
#
loop_
_entity.id
_entity.type
_entity.pdbx_description
1 polymer ?
#
loop_
_entity_poly.entity_id
_entity_poly.type
_entity_poly.pdbx_seq_one_letter_code
_entity_poly.pdbx_strand_id
1 'polypeptide(L)'
;MPAQRREKPQFTIDTTECQHAPYGLQSARAILVTSNEQYSVPMDTPMGSALDGVGLLEYLDLDLNPALVFDVQSHRLAYENNAFQDWRKESARESLAFSDPSFLEWLLQFSKTTSSGDFAVGGRTWRTTLLRKRWMMISSHEKQLATKQERDSVPPTPPIIHNLADFRQDSSSLSSRTGRSSSAVSSVSPSVSSGPDSFSTATKPLDWTKYHVSGLSAHIIAVKSFPWESTSIGHIDSWSDVFRSIVLAMNANSEARILLWGPERTMIYNEACAPLFGQKHPLAMGARAEDIWSEAWPHLSGFISRAENEGKAVRMANFPLTMHRHGYDEETFWIANFVPIIGTKGKVVAIRDEFTETTLQVIQDRRRDIVIKTSELLSNINTLEEIWDGFLKGLQRAEDDIPYAGIYVPAEGSHRRPSGATTSGQTSTHFSLHGTIGIELCSATIPEAFDLRQDAEPPSGILNACREAWRTGDVISLSSAEDSLPHEMAISIPERAGGCPVKHVCIVPIPDLRGSNQLAFAVIALTGRRPFNANTNEFIRSLADVLTRSASTIFLPDEQRRVRQRFEEIETALSQKVQASQLEAERVGAQYDRLINRLPVGM
;
A
#
# COMPACT_ATOMS: atom_id res chain seq x y z
N MET A 1 -1.58 -25.79 -51.37
CA MET A 1 -2.27 -24.90 -52.32
C MET A 1 -3.61 -25.53 -52.68
N PRO A 2 -4.74 -24.79 -52.75
CA PRO A 2 -4.98 -23.36 -52.43
C PRO A 2 -5.97 -23.20 -51.24
N ALA A 3 -5.85 -22.20 -50.37
CA ALA A 3 -6.06 -20.75 -50.52
C ALA A 3 -7.54 -20.32 -50.53
N GLN A 4 -8.00 -19.74 -49.42
CA GLN A 4 -9.05 -18.71 -49.45
C GLN A 4 -8.68 -17.56 -48.51
N ARG A 5 -8.39 -16.42 -49.16
CA ARG A 5 -8.25 -15.07 -48.61
C ARG A 5 -9.62 -14.55 -48.14
N ARG A 6 -9.65 -13.85 -47.01
CA ARG A 6 -10.57 -12.73 -46.70
C ARG A 6 -9.81 -11.76 -45.78
N GLU A 7 -9.15 -10.77 -46.37
CA GLU A 7 -9.57 -9.36 -46.44
C GLU A 7 -9.69 -8.67 -45.07
N LYS A 8 -8.72 -7.78 -44.80
CA LYS A 8 -8.68 -6.85 -43.67
C LYS A 8 -9.54 -5.63 -43.99
N PRO A 9 -10.32 -5.07 -43.04
CA PRO A 9 -10.82 -3.71 -43.18
C PRO A 9 -9.73 -2.70 -42.80
N GLN A 10 -9.40 -1.82 -43.75
CA GLN A 10 -8.67 -0.58 -43.52
C GLN A 10 -9.61 0.43 -42.85
N PHE A 11 -9.17 1.08 -41.78
CA PHE A 11 -9.81 2.30 -41.28
C PHE A 11 -8.86 3.47 -41.51
N THR A 12 -9.29 4.35 -42.42
CA THR A 12 -8.67 5.63 -42.77
C THR A 12 -9.11 6.65 -41.75
N ILE A 13 -8.16 7.35 -41.12
CA ILE A 13 -8.43 8.48 -40.22
C ILE A 13 -8.58 9.72 -41.11
N ASP A 14 -9.77 10.31 -41.11
CA ASP A 14 -10.04 11.57 -41.78
C ASP A 14 -9.79 12.71 -40.78
N THR A 15 -8.74 13.48 -41.04
CA THR A 15 -8.35 14.67 -40.28
C THR A 15 -8.79 15.91 -41.05
N THR A 16 -9.84 16.61 -40.60
CA THR A 16 -9.97 18.06 -40.82
C THR A 16 -11.05 18.71 -39.95
N GLU A 17 -10.62 19.77 -39.27
CA GLU A 17 -11.34 21.02 -38.97
C GLU A 17 -12.44 21.06 -37.88
N CYS A 18 -12.09 21.69 -36.76
CA CYS A 18 -12.71 22.98 -36.37
C CYS A 18 -11.88 23.69 -35.29
N GLN A 19 -11.29 24.84 -35.65
CA GLN A 19 -10.70 25.84 -34.76
C GLN A 19 -11.57 27.11 -34.73
N HIS A 20 -11.43 27.86 -33.62
CA HIS A 20 -11.90 29.23 -33.28
C HIS A 20 -13.32 29.38 -32.70
N ALA A 21 -13.63 30.20 -31.68
CA ALA A 21 -12.96 31.00 -30.63
C ALA A 21 -14.10 31.60 -29.71
N PRO A 22 -13.98 32.69 -28.90
CA PRO A 22 -13.91 32.72 -27.42
C PRO A 22 -15.03 33.57 -26.70
N TYR A 23 -14.79 33.99 -25.44
CA TYR A 23 -15.57 34.80 -24.45
C TYR A 23 -16.40 33.97 -23.43
N GLY A 24 -16.42 34.15 -22.11
CA GLY A 24 -15.89 35.18 -21.18
C GLY A 24 -16.97 35.61 -20.17
N LEU A 25 -16.80 35.37 -18.85
CA LEU A 25 -17.43 36.03 -17.65
C LEU A 25 -17.03 35.19 -16.39
N GLN A 26 -16.11 35.62 -15.52
CA GLN A 26 -16.30 36.45 -14.29
C GLN A 26 -17.53 36.03 -13.44
N SER A 27 -17.56 35.94 -12.10
CA SER A 27 -16.64 36.21 -10.99
C SER A 27 -17.39 35.82 -9.70
N ALA A 28 -16.74 35.23 -8.69
CA ALA A 28 -17.10 35.46 -7.28
C ALA A 28 -15.87 35.26 -6.36
N ARG A 29 -15.38 36.40 -5.84
CA ARG A 29 -14.32 36.63 -4.85
C ARG A 29 -14.52 35.83 -3.55
N ALA A 30 -13.50 35.19 -2.98
CA ALA A 30 -12.35 35.70 -2.23
C ALA A 30 -12.68 36.21 -0.81
N ILE A 31 -12.10 35.55 0.19
CA ILE A 31 -11.69 36.17 1.46
C ILE A 31 -10.20 35.87 1.64
N LEU A 32 -9.40 36.91 1.41
CA LEU A 32 -7.97 36.99 1.74
C LEU A 32 -7.82 37.26 3.24
N VAL A 33 -6.92 36.55 3.90
CA VAL A 33 -6.20 37.05 5.07
C VAL A 33 -4.71 36.93 4.78
N THR A 34 -4.04 38.07 4.81
CA THR A 34 -2.65 38.30 4.43
C THR A 34 -1.66 38.10 5.58
N SER A 35 -0.52 37.52 5.20
CA SER A 35 0.87 37.79 5.61
C SER A 35 1.45 37.34 6.96
N ASN A 36 2.54 36.56 6.79
CA ASN A 36 3.85 36.62 7.47
C ASN A 36 4.04 35.96 8.84
N GLU A 37 4.43 34.69 8.81
CA GLU A 37 5.69 34.23 9.41
C GLU A 37 6.33 33.20 8.45
N GLN A 38 7.43 33.59 7.79
CA GLN A 38 8.21 32.69 6.94
C GLN A 38 8.98 31.70 7.82
N TYR A 39 8.42 30.52 8.01
CA TYR A 39 9.18 29.35 8.42
C TYR A 39 9.84 28.74 7.18
N SER A 40 11.17 28.81 7.11
CA SER A 40 11.95 28.16 6.06
C SER A 40 11.83 26.64 6.21
N VAL A 41 10.98 26.04 5.38
CA VAL A 41 10.93 24.59 5.19
C VAL A 41 12.20 24.17 4.43
N PRO A 42 12.90 23.09 4.81
CA PRO A 42 14.01 22.56 4.03
C PRO A 42 13.49 22.15 2.65
N MET A 43 13.84 22.91 1.61
CA MET A 43 13.44 22.69 0.22
C MET A 43 14.36 21.65 -0.44
N ASP A 44 14.45 20.45 0.14
CA ASP A 44 15.33 19.38 -0.35
C ASP A 44 14.56 18.18 -0.94
N THR A 45 13.27 18.33 -1.23
CA THR A 45 12.50 17.31 -1.98
C THR A 45 11.75 17.89 -3.17
N PRO A 46 11.84 17.28 -4.37
CA PRO A 46 11.30 17.83 -5.62
C PRO A 46 9.76 17.95 -5.69
N MET A 47 9.03 17.49 -4.67
CA MET A 47 7.57 17.55 -4.58
C MET A 47 7.01 18.44 -3.46
N GLY A 48 7.86 19.09 -2.64
CA GLY A 48 7.40 19.88 -1.49
C GLY A 48 6.44 21.01 -1.84
N SER A 49 6.65 21.66 -3.00
CA SER A 49 5.79 22.74 -3.51
C SER A 49 4.41 22.27 -3.99
N ALA A 50 4.25 20.99 -4.35
CA ALA A 50 2.96 20.43 -4.74
C ALA A 50 2.07 20.12 -3.53
N LEU A 51 2.67 19.98 -2.33
CA LEU A 51 1.96 19.71 -1.08
C LEU A 51 1.37 20.97 -0.44
N ASP A 52 1.80 22.17 -0.85
CA ASP A 52 1.23 23.44 -0.36
C ASP A 52 -0.27 23.60 -0.68
N GLY A 53 -0.79 22.82 -1.64
CA GLY A 53 -2.20 22.76 -1.99
C GLY A 53 -3.03 21.70 -1.25
N VAL A 54 -2.39 20.76 -0.54
CA VAL A 54 -3.09 19.66 0.15
C VAL A 54 -3.57 20.15 1.51
N GLY A 55 -4.89 20.11 1.73
CA GLY A 55 -5.48 20.53 3.00
C GLY A 55 -5.18 19.53 4.11
N LEU A 56 -4.76 20.00 5.29
CA LEU A 56 -4.60 19.13 6.47
C LEU A 56 -5.88 18.37 6.82
N LEU A 57 -7.05 18.98 6.61
CA LEU A 57 -8.34 18.33 6.86
C LEU A 57 -8.62 17.21 5.86
N GLU A 58 -8.29 17.43 4.58
CA GLU A 58 -8.40 16.41 3.53
C GLU A 58 -7.50 15.20 3.83
N TYR A 59 -6.30 15.45 4.35
CA TYR A 59 -5.41 14.39 4.82
C TYR A 59 -5.98 13.63 6.03
N LEU A 60 -6.54 14.33 7.02
CA LEU A 60 -7.10 13.70 8.22
C LEU A 60 -8.40 12.91 7.94
N ASP A 61 -9.19 13.32 6.96
CA ASP A 61 -10.39 12.59 6.51
C ASP A 61 -10.04 11.26 5.82
N LEU A 62 -8.85 11.16 5.21
CA LEU A 62 -8.33 9.95 4.59
C LEU A 62 -7.64 9.01 5.61
N ASP A 63 -7.31 9.49 6.81
CA ASP A 63 -6.69 8.68 7.84
C ASP A 63 -7.74 7.74 8.48
N LEU A 64 -7.41 6.44 8.48
CA LEU A 64 -8.24 5.39 9.09
C LEU A 64 -8.16 5.40 10.62
N ASN A 65 -7.19 6.10 11.19
CA ASN A 65 -7.07 6.22 12.64
C ASN A 65 -7.94 7.37 13.18
N PRO A 66 -8.64 7.18 14.31
CA PRO A 66 -9.35 8.26 14.97
C PRO A 66 -8.42 9.45 15.29
N ALA A 67 -8.79 10.63 14.79
CA ALA A 67 -8.05 11.86 14.97
C ALA A 67 -8.95 13.05 15.33
N LEU A 68 -8.43 13.93 16.18
CA LEU A 68 -9.08 15.13 16.68
C LEU A 68 -8.11 16.32 16.55
N VAL A 69 -8.67 17.50 16.31
CA VAL A 69 -7.90 18.75 16.37
C VAL A 69 -8.58 19.70 17.35
N PHE A 70 -7.83 20.13 18.36
CA PHE A 70 -8.26 21.16 19.31
C PHE A 70 -7.58 22.49 18.99
N ASP A 71 -8.34 23.58 19.01
CA ASP A 71 -7.77 24.92 19.02
C ASP A 71 -7.46 25.31 20.48
N VAL A 72 -6.17 25.38 20.79
CA VAL A 72 -5.64 25.72 22.12
C VAL A 72 -5.95 27.18 22.46
N GLN A 73 -6.09 28.08 21.49
CA GLN A 73 -6.40 29.50 21.74
C GLN A 73 -7.88 29.72 22.01
N SER A 74 -8.76 29.03 21.28
CA SER A 74 -10.22 29.15 21.48
C SER A 74 -10.80 28.15 22.47
N HIS A 75 -9.97 27.26 23.04
CA HIS A 75 -10.35 26.24 24.03
C HIS A 75 -11.51 25.34 23.56
N ARG A 76 -11.52 25.00 22.27
CA ARG A 76 -12.61 24.24 21.65
C ARG A 76 -12.08 23.19 20.70
N LEU A 77 -12.84 22.12 20.56
CA LEU A 77 -12.64 21.16 19.49
C LEU A 77 -12.91 21.84 18.14
N ALA A 78 -11.93 21.77 17.25
CA ALA A 78 -11.98 22.41 15.94
C ALA A 78 -12.41 21.42 14.84
N TYR A 79 -12.04 20.14 14.97
CA TYR A 79 -12.30 19.14 13.95
C TYR A 79 -12.22 17.70 14.50
N GLU A 80 -13.04 16.82 13.93
CA GLU A 80 -13.05 15.37 14.16
C GLU A 80 -13.06 14.66 12.80
N ASN A 81 -12.17 13.70 12.57
CA ASN A 81 -12.19 12.93 11.33
C ASN A 81 -13.26 11.82 11.32
N ASN A 82 -13.53 11.27 10.14
CA ASN A 82 -14.53 10.21 9.94
C ASN A 82 -14.28 8.99 10.85
N ALA A 83 -13.02 8.55 10.97
CA ALA A 83 -12.64 7.43 11.83
C ALA A 83 -12.96 7.68 13.32
N PHE A 84 -12.81 8.91 13.82
CA PHE A 84 -13.19 9.26 15.18
C PHE A 84 -14.71 9.28 15.36
N GLN A 85 -15.45 9.79 14.37
CA GLN A 85 -16.92 9.80 14.41
C GLN A 85 -17.50 8.39 14.43
N ASP A 86 -16.90 7.46 13.68
CA ASP A 86 -17.30 6.06 13.68
C ASP A 86 -16.91 5.35 14.99
N TRP A 87 -15.71 5.59 15.49
CA TRP A 87 -15.31 5.11 16.82
C TRP A 87 -16.23 5.62 17.94
N ARG A 88 -16.67 6.88 17.89
CA ARG A 88 -17.62 7.46 18.85
C ARG A 88 -18.97 6.71 18.83
N LYS A 89 -19.42 6.21 17.66
CA LYS A 89 -20.67 5.42 17.56
C LYS A 89 -20.53 4.05 18.22
N GLU A 90 -19.38 3.40 18.05
CA GLU A 90 -19.09 2.07 18.61
C GLU A 90 -18.79 2.13 20.13
N SER A 91 -18.06 3.16 20.55
CA SER A 91 -17.49 3.32 21.89
C SER A 91 -17.97 4.62 22.56
N ALA A 92 -19.30 4.84 22.57
CA ALA A 92 -19.90 6.08 23.08
C ALA A 92 -19.45 6.43 24.51
N ARG A 93 -19.29 5.44 25.40
CA ARG A 93 -18.83 5.65 26.79
C ARG A 93 -17.37 6.12 26.88
N GLU A 94 -16.51 5.62 26.01
CA GLU A 94 -15.08 5.93 26.03
C GLU A 94 -14.80 7.28 25.35
N SER A 95 -15.62 7.64 24.36
CA SER A 95 -15.54 8.93 23.67
C SER A 95 -15.91 10.13 24.56
N LEU A 96 -16.69 9.91 25.63
CA LEU A 96 -17.07 10.96 26.59
C LEU A 96 -15.86 11.57 27.30
N ALA A 97 -14.76 10.81 27.42
CA ALA A 97 -13.52 11.29 28.02
C ALA A 97 -12.95 12.52 27.29
N PHE A 98 -13.11 12.62 25.97
CA PHE A 98 -12.65 13.76 25.17
C PHE A 98 -13.56 14.98 25.27
N SER A 99 -14.78 14.79 25.81
CA SER A 99 -15.76 15.87 26.03
C SER A 99 -15.77 16.35 27.49
N ASP A 100 -14.99 15.72 28.36
CA ASP A 100 -14.89 16.07 29.78
C ASP A 100 -14.09 17.39 29.95
N PRO A 101 -14.60 18.37 30.73
CA PRO A 101 -13.87 19.59 31.05
C PRO A 101 -12.47 19.34 31.64
N SER A 102 -12.28 18.26 32.39
CA SER A 102 -10.98 17.89 32.99
C SER A 102 -9.93 17.49 31.95
N PHE A 103 -10.37 16.88 30.84
CA PHE A 103 -9.50 16.53 29.73
C PHE A 103 -9.03 17.77 28.98
N LEU A 104 -9.91 18.74 28.76
CA LEU A 104 -9.56 20.02 28.14
C LEU A 104 -8.55 20.81 28.99
N GLU A 105 -8.74 20.86 30.31
CA GLU A 105 -7.83 21.52 31.23
C GLU A 105 -6.44 20.87 31.22
N TRP A 106 -6.39 19.53 31.23
CA TRP A 106 -5.15 18.77 31.06
C TRP A 106 -4.47 19.06 29.72
N LEU A 107 -5.22 19.06 28.60
CA LEU A 107 -4.68 19.33 27.27
C LEU A 107 -4.06 20.73 27.18
N LEU A 108 -4.71 21.73 27.79
CA LEU A 108 -4.21 23.10 27.86
C LEU A 108 -2.93 23.19 28.69
N GLN A 109 -2.84 22.50 29.82
CA GLN A 109 -1.61 22.44 30.62
C GLN A 109 -0.50 21.70 29.86
N PHE A 110 -0.82 20.59 29.21
CA PHE A 110 0.11 19.79 28.42
C PHE A 110 0.69 20.59 27.24
N SER A 111 -0.15 21.37 26.55
CA SER A 111 0.28 22.26 25.45
C SER A 111 1.30 23.33 25.85
N LYS A 112 1.32 23.73 27.13
CA LYS A 112 2.27 24.71 27.68
C LYS A 112 3.63 24.09 28.00
N THR A 113 3.67 22.81 28.33
CA THR A 113 4.89 22.12 28.80
C THR A 113 5.53 21.24 27.73
N THR A 114 4.75 20.71 26.79
CA THR A 114 5.19 19.65 25.88
C THR A 114 4.60 19.83 24.48
N SER A 115 5.41 19.66 23.43
CA SER A 115 4.96 19.79 22.03
C SER A 115 4.45 18.49 21.42
N SER A 116 4.78 17.33 22.00
CA SER A 116 4.29 16.02 21.58
C SER A 116 4.36 15.02 22.73
N GLY A 117 3.40 14.10 22.82
CA GLY A 117 3.48 12.98 23.77
C GLY A 117 2.30 12.02 23.70
N ASP A 118 2.49 10.85 24.29
CA ASP A 118 1.59 9.71 24.16
C ASP A 118 0.81 9.49 25.47
N PHE A 119 -0.48 9.19 25.37
CA PHE A 119 -1.36 8.86 26.50
C PHE A 119 -2.36 7.76 26.11
N ALA A 120 -3.01 7.12 27.08
CA ALA A 120 -3.94 6.03 26.82
C ALA A 120 -5.34 6.33 27.35
N VAL A 121 -6.36 6.17 26.49
CA VAL A 121 -7.80 6.33 26.80
C VAL A 121 -8.58 5.32 25.98
N GLY A 122 -9.56 4.65 26.61
CA GLY A 122 -10.45 3.71 25.90
C GLY A 122 -9.74 2.51 25.27
N GLY A 123 -8.68 1.99 25.92
CA GLY A 123 -7.91 0.86 25.41
C GLY A 123 -7.02 1.16 24.19
N ARG A 124 -6.95 2.42 23.75
CA ARG A 124 -6.09 2.88 22.64
C ARG A 124 -5.00 3.82 23.15
N THR A 125 -3.86 3.81 22.45
CA THR A 125 -2.81 4.81 22.62
C THR A 125 -3.07 5.98 21.68
N TRP A 126 -2.92 7.19 22.20
CA TRP A 126 -3.16 8.45 21.52
C TRP A 126 -1.90 9.29 21.58
N ARG A 127 -1.51 9.86 20.46
CA ARG A 127 -0.40 10.79 20.35
C ARG A 127 -0.93 12.20 20.20
N THR A 128 -0.43 13.10 21.04
CA THR A 128 -0.64 14.54 20.90
C THR A 128 0.50 15.15 20.10
N THR A 129 0.20 16.11 19.22
CA THR A 129 1.20 16.87 18.47
C THR A 129 0.75 18.31 18.31
N LEU A 130 1.55 19.26 18.78
CA LEU A 130 1.24 20.69 18.72
C LEU A 130 1.73 21.29 17.41
N LEU A 131 0.80 21.68 16.54
CA LEU A 131 1.05 22.33 15.27
C LEU A 131 0.94 23.84 15.40
N ARG A 132 1.99 24.56 14.97
CA ARG A 132 2.07 26.03 14.94
C ARG A 132 1.69 26.71 16.27
N LYS A 133 1.93 26.03 17.41
CA LYS A 133 1.58 26.50 18.77
C LYS A 133 0.10 26.87 18.97
N ARG A 134 -0.79 26.38 18.10
CA ARG A 134 -2.23 26.71 18.15
C ARG A 134 -3.10 25.46 18.06
N TRP A 135 -2.77 24.55 17.15
CA TRP A 135 -3.59 23.38 16.89
C TRP A 135 -2.99 22.17 17.58
N MET A 136 -3.69 21.61 18.55
CA MET A 136 -3.30 20.36 19.17
C MET A 136 -3.98 19.22 18.41
N MET A 137 -3.18 18.49 17.64
CA MET A 137 -3.64 17.28 16.95
C MET A 137 -3.53 16.09 17.90
N ILE A 138 -4.56 15.26 17.94
CA ILE A 138 -4.58 14.03 18.73
C ILE A 138 -4.94 12.90 17.78
N SER A 139 -4.02 11.98 17.52
CA SER A 139 -4.23 10.83 16.63
C SER A 139 -4.03 9.52 17.39
N SER A 140 -4.88 8.54 17.15
CA SER A 140 -4.69 7.20 17.71
C SER A 140 -3.71 6.39 16.85
N HIS A 141 -2.95 5.49 17.48
CA HIS A 141 -2.16 4.48 16.77
C HIS A 141 -2.45 3.12 17.38
N GLU A 142 -2.85 2.15 16.54
CA GLU A 142 -3.30 0.85 17.00
C GLU A 142 -2.11 -0.05 17.39
N LYS A 143 -1.89 -0.19 18.71
CA LYS A 143 -1.33 -1.40 19.31
C LYS A 143 -2.30 -1.86 20.39
N GLN A 144 -3.01 -2.96 20.16
CA GLN A 144 -3.64 -3.69 21.25
C GLN A 144 -2.53 -4.16 22.21
N LEU A 145 -2.34 -3.44 23.31
CA LEU A 145 -1.51 -3.91 24.40
C LEU A 145 -2.31 -4.93 25.20
N ALA A 146 -2.02 -6.21 24.97
CA ALA A 146 -2.21 -7.22 25.98
C ALA A 146 -1.51 -6.74 27.26
N THR A 147 -2.28 -6.57 28.33
CA THR A 147 -1.78 -6.24 29.66
C THR A 147 -0.70 -7.22 30.10
N LYS A 148 0.57 -6.80 30.02
CA LYS A 148 1.63 -7.13 30.99
C LYS A 148 2.86 -6.22 30.77
N GLN A 149 3.11 -5.40 31.78
CA GLN A 149 4.40 -4.79 32.15
C GLN A 149 5.27 -4.18 31.04
N GLU A 150 5.20 -2.86 30.92
CA GLU A 150 6.39 -1.98 30.90
C GLU A 150 5.96 -0.66 31.56
N ARG A 151 6.15 -0.58 32.88
CA ARG A 151 6.20 0.70 33.60
C ARG A 151 7.61 1.21 33.34
N ASP A 152 7.77 2.30 32.59
CA ASP A 152 8.78 3.34 32.85
C ASP A 152 8.89 4.47 31.79
N SER A 153 7.94 4.64 30.85
CA SER A 153 8.04 5.77 29.91
C SER A 153 6.74 6.42 29.40
N VAL A 154 5.63 6.37 30.13
CA VAL A 154 4.40 7.12 29.76
C VAL A 154 4.13 8.28 30.73
N PRO A 155 4.52 9.53 30.42
CA PRO A 155 4.11 10.73 31.14
C PRO A 155 2.81 11.35 30.55
N PRO A 156 2.19 12.31 31.26
CA PRO A 156 1.13 12.06 32.23
C PRO A 156 -0.19 11.63 31.57
N THR A 157 -0.73 10.47 31.94
CA THR A 157 -2.12 10.12 31.67
C THR A 157 -3.06 11.24 32.18
N PRO A 158 -4.14 11.60 31.45
CA PRO A 158 -5.15 12.53 31.95
C PRO A 158 -5.68 12.07 33.33
N PRO A 159 -6.09 13.00 34.22
CA PRO A 159 -6.56 12.65 35.56
C PRO A 159 -7.69 11.63 35.50
N ILE A 160 -7.61 10.61 36.37
CA ILE A 160 -8.57 9.50 36.43
C ILE A 160 -9.98 10.07 36.65
N ILE A 161 -10.93 9.65 35.80
CA ILE A 161 -12.35 9.95 35.89
C ILE A 161 -12.89 9.46 37.25
N HIS A 162 -13.03 10.37 38.21
CA HIS A 162 -13.86 10.14 39.40
C HIS A 162 -15.32 10.40 39.01
N ASN A 163 -16.02 9.35 38.55
CA ASN A 163 -17.43 9.05 38.81
C ASN A 163 -17.96 8.03 37.78
N LEU A 164 -17.59 6.76 37.99
CA LEU A 164 -18.25 5.59 37.40
C LEU A 164 -18.53 4.56 38.50
N ALA A 165 -19.02 5.03 39.65
CA ALA A 165 -19.47 4.20 40.76
C ALA A 165 -20.83 4.71 41.24
N ASP A 166 -21.83 4.63 40.38
CA ASP A 166 -23.23 4.44 40.78
C ASP A 166 -23.90 3.69 39.63
N PHE A 167 -24.73 2.69 39.96
CA PHE A 167 -25.23 1.61 39.10
C PHE A 167 -24.33 0.37 38.95
N ARG A 168 -23.94 -0.21 40.09
CA ARG A 168 -24.01 -1.67 40.23
C ARG A 168 -24.88 -2.05 41.43
N GLN A 169 -25.66 -3.10 41.17
CA GLN A 169 -26.65 -3.73 42.02
C GLN A 169 -26.14 -4.04 43.43
N ASP A 170 -26.99 -3.75 44.41
CA ASP A 170 -27.13 -4.48 45.66
C ASP A 170 -28.62 -4.45 45.99
N SER A 171 -29.26 -5.45 46.57
CA SER A 171 -29.10 -6.89 46.69
C SER A 171 -30.39 -7.32 47.43
N SER A 172 -30.78 -8.56 47.24
CA SER A 172 -32.04 -9.13 47.70
C SER A 172 -32.24 -9.16 49.22
N SER A 173 -33.51 -9.07 49.60
CA SER A 173 -34.20 -9.73 50.73
C SER A 173 -34.14 -9.12 52.13
N LEU A 174 -35.31 -8.68 52.60
CA LEU A 174 -35.76 -8.85 53.97
C LEU A 174 -37.30 -8.96 53.99
N SER A 175 -37.77 -10.15 54.35
CA SER A 175 -39.15 -10.45 54.70
C SER A 175 -39.46 -9.97 56.13
N SER A 176 -40.55 -9.24 56.34
CA SER A 176 -41.72 -9.71 57.11
C SER A 176 -42.66 -8.59 57.56
N ARG A 177 -43.95 -8.85 57.30
CA ARG A 177 -45.13 -8.67 58.16
C ARG A 177 -45.74 -7.28 58.46
N THR A 178 -47.01 -7.21 58.01
CA THR A 178 -48.22 -6.71 58.66
C THR A 178 -48.54 -5.21 58.66
N GLY A 179 -49.70 -4.86 58.07
CA GLY A 179 -50.41 -3.60 58.28
C GLY A 179 -51.51 -3.39 57.24
N ARG A 180 -52.76 -3.26 57.69
CA ARG A 180 -54.03 -3.27 56.94
C ARG A 180 -54.33 -1.96 56.17
N SER A 181 -55.35 -2.09 55.29
CA SER A 181 -56.37 -1.07 54.90
C SER A 181 -55.95 -0.15 53.75
N SER A 182 -56.74 0.20 52.72
CA SER A 182 -58.07 -0.14 52.19
C SER A 182 -58.30 0.79 50.98
N SER A 183 -59.04 0.34 49.94
CA SER A 183 -59.74 1.12 48.89
C SER A 183 -58.91 2.03 47.96
N ALA A 184 -59.10 2.13 46.64
CA ALA A 184 -60.31 2.03 45.84
C ALA A 184 -59.97 1.73 44.36
N VAL A 185 -60.95 1.16 43.68
CA VAL A 185 -61.00 0.81 42.26
C VAL A 185 -61.15 2.07 41.41
N SER A 186 -60.43 2.16 40.28
CA SER A 186 -60.99 2.73 39.05
C SER A 186 -60.28 2.15 37.82
N SER A 187 -61.09 1.43 37.06
CA SER A 187 -60.85 0.84 35.75
C SER A 187 -60.82 1.91 34.65
N VAL A 188 -59.78 1.93 33.83
CA VAL A 188 -59.82 2.52 32.49
C VAL A 188 -59.21 1.51 31.51
N SER A 189 -60.05 1.02 30.60
CA SER A 189 -59.66 0.16 29.48
C SER A 189 -58.79 0.94 28.48
N PRO A 190 -57.74 0.35 27.89
CA PRO A 190 -57.05 0.97 26.78
C PRO A 190 -57.78 0.65 25.48
N SER A 191 -58.37 1.67 24.86
CA SER A 191 -58.76 1.61 23.46
C SER A 191 -57.49 1.57 22.60
N VAL A 192 -57.20 0.41 22.03
CA VAL A 192 -56.18 0.22 21.00
C VAL A 192 -56.69 0.83 19.71
N SER A 193 -56.14 1.97 19.28
CA SER A 193 -56.19 2.40 17.88
C SER A 193 -54.80 2.23 17.27
N SER A 194 -54.67 1.18 16.49
CA SER A 194 -53.55 0.89 15.59
C SER A 194 -53.54 1.83 14.39
N GLY A 195 -52.41 2.47 14.14
CA GLY A 195 -52.02 3.04 12.84
C GLY A 195 -50.50 3.13 12.77
N PRO A 196 -49.83 2.61 11.72
CA PRO A 196 -48.37 2.70 11.57
C PRO A 196 -48.03 3.93 10.74
N ASP A 197 -48.41 5.13 11.19
CA ASP A 197 -48.03 6.38 10.52
C ASP A 197 -47.74 7.45 11.57
N SER A 198 -46.59 7.34 12.22
CA SER A 198 -46.04 8.44 13.02
C SER A 198 -44.51 8.46 13.01
N PHE A 199 -43.93 8.46 11.80
CA PHE A 199 -42.73 9.25 11.52
C PHE A 199 -43.21 10.59 10.92
N SER A 200 -42.80 11.70 11.54
CA SER A 200 -43.47 13.00 11.53
C SER A 200 -43.50 13.79 10.20
N THR A 201 -44.52 14.66 10.10
CA THR A 201 -44.69 15.92 9.35
C THR A 201 -44.01 16.12 7.99
N ALA A 202 -44.83 16.20 6.94
CA ALA A 202 -44.60 16.83 5.62
C ALA A 202 -43.13 16.89 5.16
N THR A 203 -42.55 15.72 4.91
CA THR A 203 -41.25 15.57 4.25
C THR A 203 -41.47 15.56 2.74
N LYS A 204 -40.60 16.26 1.97
CA LYS A 204 -40.61 16.18 0.50
C LYS A 204 -40.51 14.69 0.09
N PRO A 205 -41.20 14.26 -0.98
CA PRO A 205 -41.08 12.88 -1.44
C PRO A 205 -39.63 12.58 -1.81
N LEU A 206 -39.04 11.54 -1.21
CA LEU A 206 -37.67 11.10 -1.46
C LEU A 206 -37.57 9.97 -2.49
N ASP A 207 -38.71 9.35 -2.81
CA ASP A 207 -38.80 8.30 -3.82
C ASP A 207 -38.70 8.90 -5.23
N TRP A 208 -37.48 8.91 -5.77
CA TRP A 208 -37.18 9.37 -7.12
C TRP A 208 -37.69 8.45 -8.22
N THR A 209 -38.10 7.22 -7.90
CA THR A 209 -38.69 6.27 -8.86
C THR A 209 -40.14 6.63 -9.20
N LYS A 210 -40.84 7.37 -8.33
CA LYS A 210 -42.25 7.76 -8.49
C LYS A 210 -42.44 9.27 -8.61
N TYR A 211 -41.68 10.04 -7.84
CA TYR A 211 -41.84 11.49 -7.75
C TYR A 211 -40.69 12.22 -8.44
N HIS A 212 -40.91 13.51 -8.72
CA HIS A 212 -39.83 14.40 -9.11
C HIS A 212 -39.04 14.81 -7.87
N VAL A 213 -37.74 14.49 -7.87
CA VAL A 213 -36.81 14.80 -6.78
C VAL A 213 -35.65 15.58 -7.40
N SER A 214 -35.27 16.70 -6.79
CA SER A 214 -34.17 17.55 -7.25
C SER A 214 -32.84 17.09 -6.64
N GLY A 215 -31.72 17.33 -7.34
CA GLY A 215 -30.37 16.99 -6.83
C GLY A 215 -29.98 15.52 -6.98
N LEU A 216 -30.59 14.79 -7.91
CA LEU A 216 -30.21 13.42 -8.23
C LEU A 216 -28.86 13.39 -8.95
N SER A 217 -28.05 12.37 -8.66
CA SER A 217 -26.80 12.13 -9.38
C SER A 217 -27.06 11.72 -10.83
N ALA A 218 -26.04 11.87 -11.69
CA ALA A 218 -26.13 11.47 -13.08
C ALA A 218 -26.48 9.98 -13.23
N HIS A 219 -25.95 9.13 -12.34
CA HIS A 219 -26.26 7.70 -12.31
C HIS A 219 -27.74 7.43 -11.99
N ILE A 220 -28.30 8.09 -10.98
CA ILE A 220 -29.73 7.91 -10.64
C ILE A 220 -30.63 8.40 -11.79
N ILE A 221 -30.27 9.50 -12.46
CA ILE A 221 -30.98 9.97 -13.65
C ILE A 221 -30.93 8.90 -14.73
N ALA A 222 -29.76 8.31 -14.99
CA ALA A 222 -29.59 7.24 -15.98
C ALA A 222 -30.44 6.00 -15.64
N VAL A 223 -30.45 5.57 -14.37
CA VAL A 223 -31.32 4.48 -13.87
C VAL A 223 -32.79 4.80 -14.10
N LYS A 224 -33.21 6.04 -13.81
CA LYS A 224 -34.61 6.46 -13.98
C LYS A 224 -35.03 6.54 -15.46
N SER A 225 -34.14 6.95 -16.34
CA SER A 225 -34.40 7.08 -17.79
C SER A 225 -34.16 5.80 -18.59
N PHE A 226 -33.67 4.73 -17.95
CA PHE A 226 -33.37 3.47 -18.63
C PHE A 226 -34.68 2.79 -19.10
N PRO A 227 -34.73 2.21 -20.32
CA PRO A 227 -35.92 1.56 -20.87
C PRO A 227 -36.19 0.20 -20.21
N TRP A 228 -36.63 0.21 -18.94
CA TRP A 228 -36.87 -1.02 -18.17
C TRP A 228 -37.94 -1.94 -18.77
N GLU A 229 -38.84 -1.41 -19.58
CA GLU A 229 -39.83 -2.17 -20.34
C GLU A 229 -39.22 -3.18 -21.32
N SER A 230 -37.96 -3.00 -21.74
CA SER A 230 -37.25 -3.98 -22.58
C SER A 230 -36.55 -5.07 -21.76
N THR A 231 -36.73 -5.10 -20.44
CA THR A 231 -36.11 -6.06 -19.51
C THR A 231 -37.18 -6.84 -18.74
N SER A 232 -36.79 -7.93 -18.08
CA SER A 232 -37.68 -8.71 -17.20
C SER A 232 -38.12 -7.98 -15.93
N ILE A 233 -37.55 -6.81 -15.62
CA ILE A 233 -37.98 -5.96 -14.50
C ILE A 233 -39.27 -5.19 -14.83
N GLY A 234 -39.48 -4.84 -16.11
CA GLY A 234 -40.64 -4.09 -16.58
C GLY A 234 -40.57 -2.59 -16.29
N HIS A 235 -41.48 -1.83 -16.92
CA HIS A 235 -41.51 -0.36 -16.86
C HIS A 235 -41.49 0.16 -15.42
N ILE A 236 -40.76 1.26 -15.16
CA ILE A 236 -40.54 1.81 -13.82
C ILE A 236 -41.84 2.11 -13.05
N ASP A 237 -42.90 2.51 -13.75
CA ASP A 237 -44.22 2.75 -13.14
C ASP A 237 -44.90 1.47 -12.63
N SER A 238 -44.58 0.31 -13.20
CA SER A 238 -45.13 -0.98 -12.80
C SER A 238 -44.41 -1.63 -11.61
N TRP A 239 -43.32 -1.01 -11.13
CA TRP A 239 -42.54 -1.53 -10.01
C TRP A 239 -43.36 -1.58 -8.73
N SER A 240 -43.39 -2.76 -8.09
CA SER A 240 -43.99 -2.95 -6.77
C SER A 240 -43.28 -2.11 -5.70
N ASP A 241 -44.00 -1.73 -4.65
CA ASP A 241 -43.44 -0.93 -3.53
C ASP A 241 -42.24 -1.62 -2.85
N VAL A 242 -42.26 -2.96 -2.78
CA VAL A 242 -41.14 -3.76 -2.26
C VAL A 242 -39.89 -3.57 -3.13
N PHE A 243 -40.04 -3.67 -4.46
CA PHE A 243 -38.93 -3.51 -5.38
C PHE A 243 -38.38 -2.08 -5.36
N ARG A 244 -39.26 -1.06 -5.38
CA ARG A 244 -38.86 0.35 -5.22
C ARG A 244 -38.05 0.55 -3.94
N SER A 245 -38.53 0.01 -2.82
CA SER A 245 -37.84 0.11 -1.53
C SER A 245 -36.43 -0.50 -1.57
N ILE A 246 -36.25 -1.65 -2.23
CA ILE A 246 -34.94 -2.30 -2.40
C ILE A 246 -34.01 -1.45 -3.27
N VAL A 247 -34.50 -0.95 -4.42
CA VAL A 247 -33.71 -0.13 -5.35
C VAL A 247 -33.30 1.20 -4.70
N LEU A 248 -34.21 1.84 -3.98
CA LEU A 248 -33.93 3.06 -3.22
C LEU A 248 -32.88 2.81 -2.14
N ALA A 249 -33.03 1.75 -1.34
CA ALA A 249 -32.09 1.42 -0.27
C ALA A 249 -30.69 1.06 -0.82
N MET A 250 -30.62 0.36 -1.95
CA MET A 250 -29.36 0.03 -2.62
C MET A 250 -28.66 1.29 -3.13
N ASN A 251 -29.39 2.18 -3.80
CA ASN A 251 -28.82 3.44 -4.33
C ASN A 251 -28.45 4.45 -3.25
N ALA A 252 -29.12 4.40 -2.08
CA ALA A 252 -28.79 5.26 -0.94
C ALA A 252 -27.49 4.85 -0.23
N ASN A 253 -26.91 3.69 -0.55
CA ASN A 253 -25.71 3.21 0.11
C ASN A 253 -24.44 3.62 -0.65
N SER A 254 -23.42 4.06 0.09
CA SER A 254 -22.13 4.49 -0.44
C SER A 254 -21.27 3.35 -0.97
N GLU A 255 -21.46 2.13 -0.46
CA GLU A 255 -20.69 0.95 -0.89
C GLU A 255 -21.27 0.31 -2.15
N ALA A 256 -20.40 -0.22 -3.02
CA ALA A 256 -20.77 -0.87 -4.27
C ALA A 256 -21.72 -2.07 -4.05
N ARG A 257 -22.86 -2.06 -4.75
CA ARG A 257 -23.86 -3.13 -4.70
C ARG A 257 -24.54 -3.35 -6.04
N ILE A 258 -24.78 -4.62 -6.32
CA ILE A 258 -25.62 -5.06 -7.44
C ILE A 258 -26.86 -5.75 -6.88
N LEU A 259 -27.98 -5.55 -7.55
CA LEU A 259 -29.19 -6.34 -7.44
C LEU A 259 -29.32 -7.21 -8.70
N LEU A 260 -29.41 -8.52 -8.49
CA LEU A 260 -29.71 -9.51 -9.51
C LEU A 260 -31.18 -9.88 -9.39
N TRP A 261 -32.02 -9.29 -10.24
CA TRP A 261 -33.47 -9.45 -10.14
C TRP A 261 -34.00 -10.60 -10.99
N GLY A 262 -34.86 -11.43 -10.39
CA GLY A 262 -35.61 -12.46 -11.08
C GLY A 262 -34.76 -13.62 -11.62
N PRO A 263 -35.38 -14.55 -12.38
CA PRO A 263 -34.71 -15.74 -12.90
C PRO A 263 -33.65 -15.43 -13.96
N GLU A 264 -33.77 -14.29 -14.64
CA GLU A 264 -32.78 -13.82 -15.63
C GLU A 264 -31.57 -13.13 -14.97
N ARG A 265 -31.63 -12.87 -13.66
CA ARG A 265 -30.60 -12.17 -12.88
C ARG A 265 -30.23 -10.83 -13.52
N THR A 266 -31.27 -10.07 -13.86
CA THR A 266 -31.16 -8.75 -14.49
C THR A 266 -30.51 -7.78 -13.52
N MET A 267 -29.43 -7.14 -13.95
CA MET A 267 -28.59 -6.31 -13.11
C MET A 267 -29.15 -4.88 -12.95
N ILE A 268 -29.20 -4.43 -11.70
CA ILE A 268 -29.28 -3.02 -11.32
C ILE A 268 -28.17 -2.77 -10.32
N TYR A 269 -27.44 -1.68 -10.43
CA TYR A 269 -26.36 -1.36 -9.49
C TYR A 269 -26.36 0.11 -9.10
N ASN A 270 -25.75 0.43 -7.96
CA ASN A 270 -25.62 1.80 -7.49
C ASN A 270 -24.41 2.52 -8.12
N GLU A 271 -24.34 3.83 -7.92
CA GLU A 271 -23.32 4.69 -8.51
C GLU A 271 -21.88 4.27 -8.16
N ALA A 272 -21.67 3.72 -6.97
CA ALA A 272 -20.37 3.25 -6.50
C ALA A 272 -19.79 2.09 -7.35
N CYS A 273 -20.61 1.36 -8.12
CA CYS A 273 -20.11 0.32 -9.03
C CYS A 273 -19.51 0.89 -10.33
N ALA A 274 -19.85 2.12 -10.73
CA ALA A 274 -19.42 2.70 -11.99
C ALA A 274 -17.89 2.71 -12.19
N PRO A 275 -17.05 3.19 -11.23
CA PRO A 275 -15.60 3.12 -11.38
C PRO A 275 -15.06 1.68 -11.34
N LEU A 276 -15.73 0.76 -10.64
CA LEU A 276 -15.29 -0.62 -10.50
C LEU A 276 -15.53 -1.44 -11.77
N PHE A 277 -16.61 -1.17 -12.49
CA PHE A 277 -17.03 -1.93 -13.67
C PHE A 277 -16.21 -1.62 -14.94
N GLY A 278 -15.46 -0.50 -14.96
CA GLY A 278 -14.68 -0.09 -16.12
C GLY A 278 -15.54 -0.03 -17.38
N GLN A 279 -15.13 -0.74 -18.44
CA GLN A 279 -15.84 -0.75 -19.73
C GLN A 279 -17.23 -1.40 -19.69
N LYS A 280 -17.57 -2.14 -18.61
CA LYS A 280 -18.90 -2.74 -18.45
C LYS A 280 -19.95 -1.71 -18.02
N HIS A 281 -19.53 -0.55 -17.53
CA HIS A 281 -20.43 0.59 -17.32
C HIS A 281 -20.51 1.43 -18.62
N PRO A 282 -21.71 1.80 -19.11
CA PRO A 282 -23.03 1.57 -18.53
C PRO A 282 -23.72 0.27 -18.98
N LEU A 283 -23.14 -0.51 -19.91
CA LEU A 283 -23.73 -1.68 -20.57
C LEU A 283 -24.31 -2.74 -19.60
N ALA A 284 -23.79 -2.83 -18.39
CA ALA A 284 -24.27 -3.74 -17.35
C ALA A 284 -25.68 -3.39 -16.82
N MET A 285 -26.16 -2.16 -17.03
CA MET A 285 -27.46 -1.74 -16.52
C MET A 285 -28.58 -2.45 -17.30
N GLY A 286 -29.45 -3.19 -16.58
CA GLY A 286 -30.55 -3.93 -17.19
C GLY A 286 -30.14 -5.17 -18.01
N ALA A 287 -28.85 -5.51 -18.05
CA ALA A 287 -28.35 -6.71 -18.71
C ALA A 287 -28.36 -7.92 -17.76
N ARG A 288 -28.26 -9.14 -18.32
CA ARG A 288 -28.14 -10.36 -17.53
C ARG A 288 -26.72 -10.45 -16.95
N ALA A 289 -26.61 -10.79 -15.66
CA ALA A 289 -25.30 -10.92 -15.02
C ALA A 289 -24.40 -11.97 -15.66
N GLU A 290 -24.98 -13.04 -16.20
CA GLU A 290 -24.25 -14.09 -16.93
C GLU A 290 -23.55 -13.56 -18.18
N ASP A 291 -24.21 -12.66 -18.93
CA ASP A 291 -23.66 -12.10 -20.17
C ASP A 291 -22.56 -11.07 -19.85
N ILE A 292 -22.80 -10.24 -18.82
CA ILE A 292 -21.87 -9.20 -18.39
C ILE A 292 -20.63 -9.78 -17.72
N TRP A 293 -20.78 -10.82 -16.91
CA TRP A 293 -19.70 -11.46 -16.14
C TRP A 293 -19.34 -12.84 -16.68
N SER A 294 -19.48 -13.05 -17.99
CA SER A 294 -19.28 -14.34 -18.65
C SER A 294 -17.93 -14.99 -18.31
N GLU A 295 -16.86 -14.20 -18.14
CA GLU A 295 -15.53 -14.66 -17.78
C GLU A 295 -15.42 -15.14 -16.33
N ALA A 296 -16.22 -14.59 -15.42
CA ALA A 296 -16.25 -14.95 -14.00
C ALA A 296 -17.36 -15.97 -13.68
N TRP A 297 -18.37 -16.08 -14.56
CA TRP A 297 -19.59 -16.81 -14.33
C TRP A 297 -19.43 -18.28 -13.93
N PRO A 298 -18.48 -19.05 -14.50
CA PRO A 298 -18.22 -20.42 -14.04
C PRO A 298 -17.89 -20.51 -12.56
N HIS A 299 -17.29 -19.47 -11.98
CA HIS A 299 -16.97 -19.38 -10.56
C HIS A 299 -18.12 -18.80 -9.73
N LEU A 300 -18.86 -17.81 -10.25
CA LEU A 300 -19.92 -17.10 -9.51
C LEU A 300 -21.25 -17.87 -9.44
N SER A 301 -21.63 -18.53 -10.55
CA SER A 301 -22.96 -19.11 -10.73
C SER A 301 -23.35 -20.10 -9.63
N GLY A 302 -22.41 -20.91 -9.14
CA GLY A 302 -22.64 -21.86 -8.05
C GLY A 302 -22.88 -21.22 -6.69
N PHE A 303 -22.30 -20.04 -6.41
CA PHE A 303 -22.54 -19.30 -5.17
C PHE A 303 -23.88 -18.60 -5.21
N ILE A 304 -24.20 -17.95 -6.34
CA ILE A 304 -25.49 -17.30 -6.57
C ILE A 304 -26.62 -18.32 -6.48
N SER A 305 -26.53 -19.43 -7.21
CA SER A 305 -27.57 -20.48 -7.23
C SER A 305 -27.77 -21.11 -5.84
N ARG A 306 -26.71 -21.22 -5.04
CA ARG A 306 -26.80 -21.71 -3.66
C ARG A 306 -27.52 -20.71 -2.75
N ALA A 307 -27.21 -19.42 -2.86
CA ALA A 307 -27.91 -18.38 -2.13
C ALA A 307 -29.41 -18.35 -2.49
N GLU A 308 -29.73 -18.53 -3.77
CA GLU A 308 -31.11 -18.62 -4.28
C GLU A 308 -31.85 -19.84 -3.72
N ASN A 309 -31.23 -21.02 -3.75
CA ASN A 309 -31.87 -22.28 -3.36
C ASN A 309 -31.99 -22.46 -1.84
N GLU A 310 -30.98 -22.04 -1.08
CA GLU A 310 -30.95 -22.22 0.38
C GLU A 310 -31.61 -21.06 1.14
N GLY A 311 -31.81 -19.92 0.50
CA GLY A 311 -32.32 -18.71 1.15
C GLY A 311 -31.37 -18.16 2.22
N LYS A 312 -30.08 -18.51 2.15
CA LYS A 312 -29.02 -18.07 3.07
C LYS A 312 -27.96 -17.29 2.31
N ALA A 313 -27.37 -16.30 2.98
CA ALA A 313 -26.27 -15.56 2.40
C ALA A 313 -25.06 -16.48 2.18
N VAL A 314 -24.40 -16.34 1.02
CA VAL A 314 -23.19 -17.09 0.69
C VAL A 314 -22.06 -16.10 0.44
N ARG A 315 -20.95 -16.28 1.13
CA ARG A 315 -19.75 -15.45 1.02
C ARG A 315 -18.67 -16.14 0.20
N MET A 316 -18.03 -15.37 -0.66
CA MET A 316 -16.83 -15.74 -1.39
C MET A 316 -15.73 -14.76 -1.02
N ALA A 317 -14.58 -15.25 -0.57
CA ALA A 317 -13.48 -14.42 -0.10
C ALA A 317 -12.29 -14.45 -1.07
N ASN A 318 -11.69 -13.29 -1.32
CA ASN A 318 -10.49 -13.10 -2.14
C ASN A 318 -10.53 -13.82 -3.49
N PHE A 319 -11.68 -13.74 -4.17
CA PHE A 319 -11.87 -14.30 -5.50
C PHE A 319 -11.03 -13.52 -6.51
N PRO A 320 -10.09 -14.17 -7.23
CA PRO A 320 -9.31 -13.52 -8.28
C PRO A 320 -10.17 -13.29 -9.52
N LEU A 321 -10.11 -12.07 -10.06
CA LEU A 321 -10.77 -11.70 -11.31
C LEU A 321 -9.81 -10.86 -12.15
N THR A 322 -9.65 -11.22 -13.43
CA THR A 322 -8.96 -10.36 -14.38
C THR A 322 -9.97 -9.40 -14.99
N MET A 323 -9.75 -8.10 -14.84
CA MET A 323 -10.67 -7.06 -15.33
C MET A 323 -9.97 -6.16 -16.32
N HIS A 324 -10.59 -5.92 -17.47
CA HIS A 324 -10.11 -4.93 -18.42
C HIS A 324 -10.62 -3.54 -18.04
N ARG A 325 -9.81 -2.80 -17.29
CA ARG A 325 -10.11 -1.43 -16.83
C ARG A 325 -8.83 -0.58 -16.87
N HIS A 326 -8.99 0.75 -16.94
CA HIS A 326 -7.85 1.68 -17.05
C HIS A 326 -6.91 1.42 -18.26
N GLY A 327 -7.37 0.73 -19.30
CA GLY A 327 -6.62 0.45 -20.53
C GLY A 327 -5.66 -0.75 -20.45
N TYR A 328 -5.78 -1.62 -19.44
CA TYR A 328 -5.00 -2.86 -19.34
C TYR A 328 -5.78 -3.95 -18.59
N ASP A 329 -5.30 -5.20 -18.71
CA ASP A 329 -5.86 -6.33 -17.96
C ASP A 329 -5.32 -6.31 -16.53
N GLU A 330 -6.17 -5.90 -15.60
CA GLU A 330 -5.83 -5.75 -14.19
C GLU A 330 -6.12 -7.03 -13.40
N GLU A 331 -5.16 -7.45 -12.59
CA GLU A 331 -5.37 -8.50 -11.59
C GLU A 331 -6.05 -7.93 -10.36
N THR A 332 -7.32 -8.32 -10.15
CA THR A 332 -8.15 -7.84 -9.05
C THR A 332 -8.60 -8.98 -8.13
N PHE A 333 -8.86 -8.67 -6.86
CA PHE A 333 -9.36 -9.61 -5.86
C PHE A 333 -10.61 -9.06 -5.20
N TRP A 334 -11.60 -9.92 -5.03
CA TRP A 334 -12.91 -9.51 -4.55
C TRP A 334 -13.39 -10.37 -3.41
N ILE A 335 -13.95 -9.72 -2.42
CA ILE A 335 -14.84 -10.35 -1.47
C ILE A 335 -16.26 -10.08 -1.95
N ALA A 336 -17.08 -11.11 -2.12
CA ALA A 336 -18.48 -10.99 -2.52
C ALA A 336 -19.40 -11.69 -1.52
N ASN A 337 -20.52 -11.06 -1.20
CA ASN A 337 -21.58 -11.58 -0.36
C ASN A 337 -22.88 -11.60 -1.16
N PHE A 338 -23.32 -12.81 -1.52
CA PHE A 338 -24.60 -13.02 -2.20
C PHE A 338 -25.70 -13.18 -1.15
N VAL A 339 -26.50 -12.12 -0.96
CA VAL A 339 -27.58 -12.05 0.03
C VAL A 339 -28.93 -12.24 -0.67
N PRO A 340 -29.67 -13.33 -0.39
CA PRO A 340 -30.97 -13.54 -1.00
C PRO A 340 -32.02 -12.59 -0.43
N ILE A 341 -32.85 -12.04 -1.31
CA ILE A 341 -34.02 -11.24 -0.96
C ILE A 341 -35.27 -12.09 -1.12
N ILE A 342 -35.98 -12.29 -0.02
CA ILE A 342 -37.21 -13.08 0.04
C ILE A 342 -38.39 -12.15 -0.25
N GLY A 343 -39.15 -12.47 -1.29
CA GLY A 343 -40.35 -11.73 -1.67
C GLY A 343 -41.58 -12.12 -0.84
N THR A 344 -42.71 -11.47 -1.12
CA THR A 344 -43.98 -11.66 -0.39
C THR A 344 -44.54 -13.09 -0.45
N LYS A 345 -44.14 -13.88 -1.45
CA LYS A 345 -44.51 -15.30 -1.60
C LYS A 345 -43.59 -16.27 -0.84
N GLY A 346 -42.68 -15.77 -0.01
CA GLY A 346 -41.72 -16.60 0.75
C GLY A 346 -40.64 -17.26 -0.11
N LYS A 347 -40.48 -16.83 -1.37
CA LYS A 347 -39.44 -17.30 -2.29
C LYS A 347 -38.39 -16.22 -2.53
N VAL A 348 -37.16 -16.62 -2.83
CA VAL A 348 -36.13 -15.68 -3.28
C VAL A 348 -36.57 -15.06 -4.61
N VAL A 349 -36.59 -13.73 -4.67
CA VAL A 349 -36.95 -12.95 -5.87
C VAL A 349 -35.76 -12.22 -6.47
N ALA A 350 -34.69 -12.05 -5.70
CA ALA A 350 -33.47 -11.42 -6.13
C ALA A 350 -32.30 -11.84 -5.25
N ILE A 351 -31.09 -11.66 -5.76
CA ILE A 351 -29.85 -11.70 -4.98
C ILE A 351 -29.28 -10.29 -4.94
N ARG A 352 -28.98 -9.79 -3.75
CA ARG A 352 -28.13 -8.61 -3.57
C ARG A 352 -26.69 -9.08 -3.47
N ASP A 353 -25.84 -8.62 -4.37
CA ASP A 353 -24.41 -8.84 -4.35
C ASP A 353 -23.73 -7.61 -3.73
N GLU A 354 -23.15 -7.82 -2.56
CA GLU A 354 -22.35 -6.83 -1.86
C GLU A 354 -20.89 -7.24 -1.96
N PHE A 355 -20.09 -6.43 -2.63
CA PHE A 355 -18.71 -6.78 -2.91
C PHE A 355 -17.75 -5.65 -2.60
N THR A 356 -16.55 -6.03 -2.20
CA THR A 356 -15.48 -5.11 -1.83
C THR A 356 -14.20 -5.61 -2.48
N GLU A 357 -13.50 -4.68 -3.12
CA GLU A 357 -12.19 -4.97 -3.70
C GLU A 357 -11.14 -5.10 -2.60
N THR A 358 -10.42 -6.21 -2.57
CA THR A 358 -9.31 -6.48 -1.63
C THR A 358 -7.95 -6.59 -2.32
N THR A 359 -7.87 -6.16 -3.58
CA THR A 359 -6.66 -6.24 -4.41
C THR A 359 -5.43 -5.67 -3.70
N LEU A 360 -5.52 -4.45 -3.15
CA LEU A 360 -4.38 -3.83 -2.49
C LEU A 360 -3.82 -4.69 -1.35
N GLN A 361 -4.70 -5.19 -0.48
CA GLN A 361 -4.34 -6.00 0.67
C GLN A 361 -3.70 -7.32 0.24
N VAL A 362 -4.36 -8.08 -0.64
CA VAL A 362 -3.87 -9.39 -1.11
C VAL A 362 -2.48 -9.27 -1.72
N ILE A 363 -2.22 -8.15 -2.41
CA ILE A 363 -0.94 -7.91 -3.10
C ILE A 363 0.16 -7.44 -2.18
N GLN A 364 -0.16 -6.59 -1.21
CA GLN A 364 0.78 -6.23 -0.16
C GLN A 364 1.19 -7.47 0.64
N ASP A 365 0.22 -8.33 0.99
CA ASP A 365 0.48 -9.57 1.71
C ASP A 365 1.34 -10.53 0.86
N ARG A 366 1.01 -10.71 -0.42
CA ARG A 366 1.81 -11.53 -1.36
C ARG A 366 3.25 -11.02 -1.49
N ARG A 367 3.43 -9.72 -1.70
CA ARG A 367 4.76 -9.08 -1.84
C ARG A 367 5.58 -9.17 -0.56
N ARG A 368 4.94 -8.94 0.59
CA ARG A 368 5.58 -9.09 1.90
C ARG A 368 6.05 -10.52 2.14
N ASP A 369 5.21 -11.50 1.81
CA ASP A 369 5.55 -12.92 1.91
C ASP A 369 6.74 -13.28 1.02
N ILE A 370 6.82 -12.74 -0.21
CA ILE A 370 7.97 -12.91 -1.10
C ILE A 370 9.25 -12.35 -0.47
N VAL A 371 9.22 -11.13 0.08
CA VAL A 371 10.39 -10.50 0.71
C VAL A 371 10.86 -11.31 1.93
N ILE A 372 9.94 -11.73 2.80
CA ILE A 372 10.26 -12.52 4.00
C ILE A 372 10.90 -13.85 3.60
N LYS A 373 10.27 -14.61 2.70
CA LYS A 373 10.78 -15.92 2.29
C LYS A 373 12.10 -15.83 1.55
N THR A 374 12.30 -14.78 0.76
CA THR A 374 13.60 -14.51 0.10
C THR A 374 14.67 -14.21 1.14
N SER A 375 14.36 -13.39 2.16
CA SER A 375 15.29 -13.09 3.25
C SER A 375 15.66 -14.32 4.07
N GLU A 376 14.71 -15.20 4.38
CA GLU A 376 14.94 -16.46 5.10
C GLU A 376 15.86 -17.39 4.29
N LEU A 377 15.65 -17.48 2.98
CA LEU A 377 16.50 -18.28 2.10
C LEU A 377 17.93 -17.76 2.09
N LEU A 378 18.12 -16.44 1.98
CA LEU A 378 19.44 -15.81 1.97
C LEU A 378 20.17 -15.86 3.32
N SER A 379 19.47 -15.93 4.45
CA SER A 379 20.10 -15.94 5.77
C SER A 379 20.97 -17.16 6.07
N ASN A 380 20.79 -18.25 5.32
CA ASN A 380 21.55 -19.50 5.51
C ASN A 380 22.79 -19.59 4.61
N ILE A 381 23.04 -18.57 3.79
CA ILE A 381 24.05 -18.58 2.74
C ILE A 381 25.32 -17.88 3.20
N ASN A 382 26.48 -18.46 2.85
CA ASN A 382 27.79 -17.97 3.29
C ASN A 382 28.72 -17.55 2.16
N THR A 383 28.31 -17.68 0.89
CA THR A 383 29.10 -17.24 -0.27
C THR A 383 28.32 -16.28 -1.17
N LEU A 384 29.04 -15.39 -1.86
CA LEU A 384 28.42 -14.36 -2.69
C LEU A 384 27.70 -14.95 -3.92
N GLU A 385 28.28 -15.97 -4.54
CA GLU A 385 27.68 -16.70 -5.67
C GLU A 385 26.37 -17.36 -5.26
N GLU A 386 26.35 -18.05 -4.10
CA GLU A 386 25.13 -18.66 -3.58
C GLU A 386 24.05 -17.61 -3.25
N ILE A 387 24.42 -16.39 -2.83
CA ILE A 387 23.45 -15.31 -2.58
C ILE A 387 22.71 -14.94 -3.86
N TRP A 388 23.43 -14.81 -4.98
CA TRP A 388 22.82 -14.43 -6.26
C TRP A 388 21.83 -15.50 -6.73
N ASP A 389 22.25 -16.77 -6.69
CA ASP A 389 21.38 -17.91 -6.97
C ASP A 389 20.21 -17.99 -6.01
N GLY A 390 20.44 -17.73 -4.72
CA GLY A 390 19.42 -17.74 -3.69
C GLY A 390 18.38 -16.64 -3.88
N PHE A 391 18.82 -15.43 -4.25
CA PHE A 391 17.93 -14.31 -4.51
C PHE A 391 17.07 -14.58 -5.72
N LEU A 392 17.65 -15.09 -6.82
CA LEU A 392 16.90 -15.56 -7.96
C LEU A 392 15.87 -16.63 -7.53
N LYS A 393 16.28 -17.69 -6.83
CA LYS A 393 15.34 -18.71 -6.32
C LYS A 393 14.20 -18.12 -5.48
N GLY A 394 14.47 -17.08 -4.69
CA GLY A 394 13.44 -16.32 -3.96
C GLY A 394 12.45 -15.62 -4.89
N LEU A 395 12.95 -14.91 -5.91
CA LEU A 395 12.13 -14.26 -6.93
C LEU A 395 11.36 -15.23 -7.83
N GLN A 396 11.78 -16.49 -7.92
CA GLN A 396 11.04 -17.50 -8.68
C GLN A 396 9.59 -17.64 -8.17
N ARG A 397 9.35 -17.41 -6.87
CA ARG A 397 8.02 -17.44 -6.23
C ARG A 397 7.13 -16.26 -6.62
N ALA A 398 7.70 -15.19 -7.16
CA ALA A 398 7.00 -13.98 -7.55
C ALA A 398 6.45 -14.04 -8.98
N GLU A 399 5.82 -15.17 -9.34
CA GLU A 399 5.38 -15.45 -10.73
C GLU A 399 4.40 -14.41 -11.28
N ASP A 400 3.54 -13.86 -10.42
CA ASP A 400 2.52 -12.88 -10.82
C ASP A 400 3.03 -11.42 -10.83
N ASP A 401 4.04 -11.09 -10.02
CA ASP A 401 4.56 -9.73 -9.86
C ASP A 401 5.81 -9.47 -10.70
N ILE A 402 6.65 -10.48 -10.90
CA ILE A 402 7.95 -10.38 -11.58
C ILE A 402 7.95 -11.33 -12.79
N PRO A 403 7.68 -10.79 -14.00
CA PRO A 403 7.78 -11.53 -15.25
C PRO A 403 9.18 -12.12 -15.46
N TYR A 404 10.22 -11.30 -15.27
CA TYR A 404 11.60 -11.72 -15.34
C TYR A 404 12.51 -10.91 -14.43
N ALA A 405 13.67 -11.49 -14.12
CA ALA A 405 14.74 -10.80 -13.41
C ALA A 405 16.11 -11.34 -13.85
N GLY A 406 17.16 -10.55 -13.68
CA GLY A 406 18.54 -10.95 -13.92
C GLY A 406 19.51 -10.26 -12.97
N ILE A 407 20.63 -10.91 -12.65
CA ILE A 407 21.70 -10.34 -11.81
C ILE A 407 22.98 -10.24 -12.62
N TYR A 408 23.59 -9.07 -12.59
CA TYR A 408 24.89 -8.78 -13.17
C TYR A 408 25.94 -8.65 -12.08
N VAL A 409 27.02 -9.41 -12.21
CA VAL A 409 28.15 -9.42 -11.27
C VAL A 409 29.41 -8.93 -11.98
N PRO A 410 30.40 -8.36 -11.27
CA PRO A 410 31.69 -8.02 -11.85
C PRO A 410 32.31 -9.25 -12.51
N ALA A 411 32.70 -9.12 -13.78
CA ALA A 411 33.35 -10.21 -14.49
C ALA A 411 34.74 -10.46 -13.86
N GLU A 412 34.92 -11.57 -13.16
CA GLU A 412 36.23 -11.94 -12.62
C GLU A 412 37.19 -12.30 -13.77
N GLY A 413 37.99 -11.33 -14.22
CA GLY A 413 39.16 -11.62 -15.04
C GLY A 413 39.56 -10.59 -16.09
N SER A 414 40.35 -9.58 -15.69
CA SER A 414 41.70 -9.56 -16.25
C SER A 414 42.62 -10.20 -15.22
N HIS A 415 42.99 -11.47 -15.38
CA HIS A 415 44.04 -12.09 -14.59
C HIS A 415 45.34 -11.29 -14.73
N ARG A 416 45.59 -10.34 -13.82
CA ARG A 416 46.95 -9.86 -13.57
C ARG A 416 47.50 -10.68 -12.41
N ARG A 417 48.35 -11.66 -12.74
CA ARG A 417 49.29 -12.27 -11.78
C ARG A 417 49.84 -11.16 -10.87
N PRO A 418 49.90 -11.34 -9.54
CA PRO A 418 50.60 -10.41 -8.67
C PRO A 418 52.10 -10.65 -8.83
N SER A 419 52.68 -10.18 -9.94
CA SER A 419 54.05 -9.69 -9.88
C SER A 419 53.94 -8.29 -9.31
N GLY A 420 54.44 -8.15 -8.08
CA GLY A 420 54.17 -7.05 -7.18
C GLY A 420 54.31 -5.67 -7.81
N ALA A 421 53.26 -4.87 -7.62
CA ALA A 421 53.33 -3.45 -7.32
C ALA A 421 51.91 -2.99 -7.02
N THR A 422 51.72 -2.45 -5.81
CA THR A 422 50.62 -1.61 -5.37
C THR A 422 49.86 -0.90 -6.51
N THR A 423 48.55 -1.11 -6.59
CA THR A 423 47.64 -0.09 -7.13
C THR A 423 46.31 -0.16 -6.40
N SER A 424 45.88 1.02 -5.96
CA SER A 424 44.65 1.38 -5.25
C SER A 424 43.38 0.79 -5.87
N GLY A 425 42.36 0.56 -5.03
CA GLY A 425 41.04 0.01 -5.38
C GLY A 425 40.42 0.61 -6.65
N GLN A 426 40.57 -0.09 -7.77
CA GLN A 426 39.85 0.21 -9.00
C GLN A 426 38.46 -0.41 -8.90
N THR A 427 37.43 0.42 -9.04
CA THR A 427 36.05 0.01 -9.27
C THR A 427 36.00 -0.84 -10.55
N SER A 428 35.51 -2.09 -10.44
CA SER A 428 35.20 -2.90 -11.61
C SER A 428 34.14 -2.18 -12.44
N THR A 429 34.40 -2.01 -13.73
CA THR A 429 33.44 -1.38 -14.66
C THR A 429 32.81 -2.36 -15.62
N HIS A 430 33.34 -3.58 -15.68
CA HIS A 430 32.82 -4.66 -16.50
C HIS A 430 31.96 -5.63 -15.67
N PHE A 431 30.72 -5.84 -16.11
CA PHE A 431 29.74 -6.70 -15.45
C PHE A 431 29.23 -7.76 -16.43
N SER A 432 29.13 -9.00 -15.97
CA SER A 432 28.59 -10.15 -16.69
C SER A 432 27.34 -10.70 -16.01
N LEU A 433 26.40 -11.20 -16.80
CA LEU A 433 25.17 -11.82 -16.32
C LEU A 433 25.49 -13.13 -15.58
N HIS A 434 25.10 -13.20 -14.31
CA HIS A 434 25.27 -14.39 -13.47
C HIS A 434 24.13 -15.39 -13.66
N GLY A 435 22.89 -14.90 -13.71
CA GLY A 435 21.70 -15.73 -13.86
C GLY A 435 20.44 -14.93 -14.16
N THR A 436 19.42 -15.62 -14.67
CA THR A 436 18.12 -15.05 -15.05
C THR A 436 16.96 -15.90 -14.55
N ILE A 437 15.78 -15.27 -14.47
CA ILE A 437 14.48 -15.90 -14.24
C ILE A 437 13.50 -15.38 -15.27
N GLY A 438 12.64 -16.25 -15.78
CA GLY A 438 11.58 -15.90 -16.73
C GLY A 438 12.06 -15.67 -18.17
N ILE A 439 13.37 -15.53 -18.37
CA ILE A 439 14.01 -15.42 -19.68
C ILE A 439 15.04 -16.54 -19.83
N GLU A 440 14.95 -17.28 -20.93
CA GLU A 440 16.01 -18.20 -21.35
C GLU A 440 17.26 -17.39 -21.78
N LEU A 441 18.45 -17.80 -21.33
CA LEU A 441 19.73 -17.09 -21.56
C LEU A 441 20.03 -16.79 -23.04
N CYS A 442 19.37 -17.45 -23.98
CA CYS A 442 19.60 -17.33 -25.42
C CYS A 442 18.73 -16.27 -26.14
N SER A 443 17.87 -15.53 -25.44
CA SER A 443 17.10 -14.44 -26.08
C SER A 443 17.89 -13.13 -26.03
N ALA A 444 17.98 -12.42 -27.15
CA ALA A 444 18.71 -11.15 -27.33
C ALA A 444 18.16 -9.96 -26.50
N THR A 445 17.36 -10.24 -25.47
CA THR A 445 16.59 -9.28 -24.66
C THR A 445 17.45 -8.62 -23.57
N ILE A 446 18.39 -9.38 -23.00
CA ILE A 446 19.25 -8.96 -21.88
C ILE A 446 20.70 -9.16 -22.32
N PRO A 447 21.55 -8.11 -22.30
CA PRO A 447 22.95 -8.26 -22.71
C PRO A 447 23.70 -9.20 -21.75
N GLU A 448 24.52 -10.10 -22.28
CA GLU A 448 25.31 -11.05 -21.48
C GLU A 448 26.38 -10.35 -20.63
N ALA A 449 26.93 -9.23 -21.13
CA ALA A 449 27.89 -8.41 -20.40
C ALA A 449 27.83 -6.97 -20.87
N PHE A 450 28.22 -6.04 -20.01
CA PHE A 450 28.37 -4.63 -20.34
C PHE A 450 29.54 -3.98 -19.60
N ASP A 451 30.08 -2.90 -20.14
CA ASP A 451 31.09 -2.06 -19.48
C ASP A 451 30.54 -0.65 -19.27
N LEU A 452 30.50 -0.22 -18.00
CA LEU A 452 29.99 1.09 -17.60
C LEU A 452 30.77 2.26 -18.23
N ARG A 453 32.04 2.06 -18.60
CA ARG A 453 32.90 3.12 -19.17
C ARG A 453 32.90 3.16 -20.70
N GLN A 454 32.45 2.09 -21.35
CA GLN A 454 32.48 1.97 -22.79
C GLN A 454 31.14 2.43 -23.37
N ASP A 455 31.15 3.34 -24.33
CA ASP A 455 29.93 3.71 -25.03
C ASP A 455 29.53 2.56 -25.95
N ALA A 456 28.43 1.88 -25.60
CA ALA A 456 27.84 0.88 -26.47
C ALA A 456 27.26 1.59 -27.70
N GLU A 457 27.73 1.22 -28.89
CA GLU A 457 27.07 1.55 -30.15
C GLU A 457 26.27 0.33 -30.61
N PRO A 458 24.93 0.36 -30.63
CA PRO A 458 24.02 1.45 -30.26
C PRO A 458 23.81 1.59 -28.74
N PRO A 459 23.37 2.78 -28.24
CA PRO A 459 23.18 3.05 -26.83
C PRO A 459 22.04 2.19 -26.29
N SER A 460 22.38 1.09 -25.61
CA SER A 460 21.41 0.27 -24.92
C SER A 460 20.85 1.05 -23.72
N GLY A 461 19.53 1.24 -23.67
CA GLY A 461 18.89 1.99 -22.57
C GLY A 461 19.22 1.43 -21.19
N ILE A 462 19.48 0.11 -21.12
CA ILE A 462 19.94 -0.58 -19.90
C ILE A 462 21.32 -0.09 -19.43
N LEU A 463 22.27 0.16 -20.33
CA LEU A 463 23.61 0.64 -19.95
C LEU A 463 23.54 2.06 -19.37
N ASN A 464 22.76 2.93 -19.99
CA ASN A 464 22.55 4.30 -19.49
C ASN A 464 21.89 4.30 -18.11
N ALA A 465 20.90 3.42 -17.92
CA ALA A 465 20.23 3.28 -16.64
C ALA A 465 21.12 2.63 -15.56
N CYS A 466 21.98 1.67 -15.92
CA CYS A 466 23.02 1.14 -15.03
C CYS A 466 24.06 2.22 -14.66
N ARG A 467 24.47 3.07 -15.61
CA ARG A 467 25.38 4.20 -15.35
C ARG A 467 24.74 5.22 -14.40
N GLU A 468 23.47 5.53 -14.59
CA GLU A 468 22.76 6.44 -13.70
C GLU A 468 22.57 5.84 -12.31
N ALA A 469 22.19 4.56 -12.21
CA ALA A 469 22.10 3.81 -10.95
C ALA A 469 23.46 3.77 -10.23
N TRP A 470 24.56 3.64 -10.96
CA TRP A 470 25.91 3.69 -10.39
C TRP A 470 26.27 5.08 -9.85
N ARG A 471 25.82 6.15 -10.52
CA ARG A 471 26.10 7.54 -10.14
C ARG A 471 25.28 7.98 -8.93
N THR A 472 24.00 7.59 -8.87
CA THR A 472 23.07 7.99 -7.80
C THR A 472 23.12 7.05 -6.61
N GLY A 473 23.41 5.76 -6.84
CA GLY A 473 23.23 4.70 -5.84
C GLY A 473 21.77 4.34 -5.58
N ASP A 474 20.83 4.91 -6.33
CA ASP A 474 19.40 4.71 -6.20
C ASP A 474 18.84 3.75 -7.26
N VAL A 475 17.68 3.17 -6.95
CA VAL A 475 16.93 2.35 -7.92
C VAL A 475 16.41 3.22 -9.07
N ILE A 476 16.76 2.85 -10.30
CA ILE A 476 16.33 3.55 -11.52
C ILE A 476 15.19 2.77 -12.18
N SER A 477 14.07 3.43 -12.47
CA SER A 477 12.92 2.84 -13.18
C SER A 477 12.89 3.24 -14.64
N LEU A 478 12.76 2.27 -15.53
CA LEU A 478 12.50 2.45 -16.95
C LEU A 478 11.02 2.16 -17.23
N SER A 479 10.38 2.99 -18.06
CA SER A 479 8.97 2.88 -18.40
C SER A 479 8.76 2.96 -19.91
N SER A 480 7.81 2.16 -20.40
CA SER A 480 7.31 2.28 -21.77
C SER A 480 6.52 3.57 -22.01
N ALA A 481 6.01 4.24 -20.98
CA ALA A 481 5.26 5.50 -21.13
C ALA A 481 6.17 6.72 -21.29
N GLU A 482 7.40 6.64 -20.79
CA GLU A 482 8.41 7.70 -20.86
C GLU A 482 9.42 7.48 -22.01
N ASP A 483 9.16 6.51 -22.89
CA ASP A 483 10.06 6.02 -23.94
C ASP A 483 11.48 5.67 -23.45
N SER A 484 11.63 5.41 -22.15
CA SER A 484 12.92 5.07 -21.54
C SER A 484 13.19 3.57 -21.55
N LEU A 485 12.16 2.73 -21.71
CA LEU A 485 12.28 1.28 -21.81
C LEU A 485 12.58 0.84 -23.26
N PRO A 486 13.70 0.13 -23.52
CA PRO A 486 13.97 -0.44 -24.83
C PRO A 486 12.91 -1.45 -25.26
N HIS A 487 12.53 -1.44 -26.54
CA HIS A 487 11.51 -2.33 -27.11
C HIS A 487 11.87 -3.81 -26.97
N GLU A 488 13.17 -4.13 -26.97
CA GLU A 488 13.69 -5.48 -26.77
C GLU A 488 13.36 -6.04 -25.39
N MET A 489 13.14 -5.18 -24.38
CA MET A 489 12.81 -5.56 -23.00
C MET A 489 11.32 -5.56 -22.71
N ALA A 490 10.49 -4.98 -23.59
CA ALA A 490 9.03 -4.95 -23.46
C ALA A 490 8.38 -6.28 -23.89
N ILE A 491 8.94 -7.41 -23.42
CA ILE A 491 8.50 -8.76 -23.79
C ILE A 491 7.34 -9.24 -22.91
N SER A 492 6.57 -10.19 -23.45
CA SER A 492 5.56 -10.95 -22.72
C SER A 492 6.08 -12.36 -22.43
N ILE A 493 5.96 -12.82 -21.19
CA ILE A 493 6.35 -14.18 -20.78
C ILE A 493 5.07 -14.96 -20.49
N PRO A 494 4.65 -15.91 -21.35
CA PRO A 494 3.33 -16.54 -21.22
C PRO A 494 3.07 -17.21 -19.87
N GLU A 495 4.10 -17.80 -19.26
CA GLU A 495 3.99 -18.53 -17.99
C GLU A 495 4.02 -17.62 -16.75
N ARG A 496 4.29 -16.32 -16.90
CA ARG A 496 4.45 -15.37 -15.78
C ARG A 496 3.62 -14.11 -15.99
N ALA A 497 3.19 -13.48 -14.90
CA ALA A 497 2.44 -12.23 -14.90
C ALA A 497 1.25 -12.22 -15.88
N GLY A 498 0.60 -13.37 -16.06
CA GLY A 498 -0.53 -13.55 -16.98
C GLY A 498 -0.21 -13.30 -18.46
N GLY A 499 1.05 -13.40 -18.89
CA GLY A 499 1.44 -13.20 -20.29
C GLY A 499 1.35 -11.75 -20.79
N CYS A 500 1.18 -10.78 -19.90
CA CYS A 500 1.13 -9.36 -20.29
C CYS A 500 2.54 -8.85 -20.65
N PRO A 501 2.65 -7.95 -21.65
CA PRO A 501 3.92 -7.33 -21.98
C PRO A 501 4.41 -6.45 -20.82
N VAL A 502 5.71 -6.50 -20.57
CA VAL A 502 6.37 -5.69 -19.53
C VAL A 502 6.32 -4.22 -19.91
N LYS A 503 5.85 -3.38 -18.98
CA LYS A 503 5.78 -1.92 -19.14
C LYS A 503 6.81 -1.17 -18.29
N HIS A 504 7.33 -1.81 -17.25
CA HIS A 504 8.25 -1.22 -16.28
C HIS A 504 9.38 -2.19 -15.91
N VAL A 505 10.61 -1.68 -15.89
CA VAL A 505 11.81 -2.42 -15.46
C VAL A 505 12.58 -1.56 -14.48
N CYS A 506 12.98 -2.14 -13.35
CA CYS A 506 13.80 -1.48 -12.34
C CYS A 506 15.23 -2.01 -12.39
N ILE A 507 16.20 -1.09 -12.41
CA ILE A 507 17.62 -1.38 -12.23
C ILE A 507 17.98 -1.02 -10.80
N VAL A 508 18.41 -2.04 -10.06
CA VAL A 508 18.70 -1.98 -8.64
C VAL A 508 20.22 -2.09 -8.45
N PRO A 509 20.89 -1.02 -8.01
CA PRO A 509 22.29 -1.12 -7.61
C PRO A 509 22.40 -1.82 -6.25
N ILE A 510 23.25 -2.85 -6.16
CA ILE A 510 23.71 -3.48 -4.92
C ILE A 510 25.14 -2.99 -4.60
N PRO A 511 25.30 -1.99 -3.71
CA PRO A 511 26.61 -1.48 -3.30
C PRO A 511 27.31 -2.40 -2.28
N ASP A 512 28.63 -2.25 -2.16
CA ASP A 512 29.43 -2.81 -1.07
C ASP A 512 29.15 -2.07 0.25
N LEU A 513 29.55 -2.64 1.40
CA LEU A 513 29.45 -2.08 2.76
C LEU A 513 29.94 -0.63 2.85
N ARG A 514 30.95 -0.27 2.05
CA ARG A 514 31.55 1.06 2.04
C ARG A 514 30.85 2.04 1.10
N GLY A 515 29.86 1.58 0.34
CA GLY A 515 29.15 2.36 -0.69
C GLY A 515 30.03 2.82 -1.86
N SER A 516 31.31 2.42 -1.88
CA SER A 516 32.31 2.94 -2.83
C SER A 516 32.39 2.12 -4.11
N ASN A 517 32.06 0.83 -4.01
CA ASN A 517 32.11 -0.14 -5.10
C ASN A 517 30.75 -0.78 -5.27
N GLN A 518 30.46 -1.14 -6.52
CA GLN A 518 29.24 -1.82 -6.90
C GLN A 518 29.47 -3.32 -6.93
N LEU A 519 28.74 -4.09 -6.10
CA LEU A 519 28.86 -5.55 -6.03
C LEU A 519 28.09 -6.24 -7.14
N ALA A 520 26.94 -5.70 -7.52
CA ALA A 520 26.10 -6.23 -8.59
C ALA A 520 25.04 -5.22 -9.04
N PHE A 521 24.44 -5.46 -10.19
CA PHE A 521 23.18 -4.82 -10.59
C PHE A 521 22.10 -5.88 -10.75
N ALA A 522 20.95 -5.68 -10.11
CA ALA A 522 19.77 -6.51 -10.35
C ALA A 522 18.82 -5.78 -11.30
N VAL A 523 18.40 -6.45 -12.36
CA VAL A 523 17.38 -5.97 -13.30
C VAL A 523 16.11 -6.75 -13.02
N ILE A 524 15.05 -6.05 -12.63
CA ILE A 524 13.78 -6.66 -12.22
C ILE A 524 12.66 -6.06 -13.07
N ALA A 525 12.01 -6.89 -13.89
CA ALA A 525 10.81 -6.48 -14.60
C ALA A 525 9.58 -6.60 -13.71
N LEU A 526 8.61 -5.72 -13.94
CA LEU A 526 7.37 -5.66 -13.18
C LEU A 526 6.17 -6.02 -14.07
N THR A 527 5.17 -6.66 -13.45
CA THR A 527 3.93 -7.06 -14.12
C THR A 527 3.22 -5.88 -14.80
N GLY A 528 2.85 -6.06 -16.07
CA GLY A 528 2.05 -5.08 -16.83
C GLY A 528 0.57 -5.04 -16.43
N ARG A 529 0.15 -5.94 -15.53
CA ARG A 529 -1.22 -6.05 -15.02
C ARG A 529 -1.54 -5.02 -13.92
N ARG A 530 -0.60 -4.11 -13.62
CA ARG A 530 -0.72 -3.11 -12.56
C ARG A 530 -0.01 -1.80 -12.91
N PRO A 531 -0.47 -0.68 -12.35
CA PRO A 531 0.24 0.59 -12.47
C PRO A 531 1.49 0.57 -11.58
N PHE A 532 2.55 1.21 -12.05
CA PHE A 532 3.71 1.49 -11.23
C PHE A 532 3.39 2.62 -10.24
N ASN A 533 3.56 2.35 -8.95
CA ASN A 533 3.21 3.26 -7.86
C ASN A 533 4.22 3.16 -6.70
N ALA A 534 4.02 3.99 -5.66
CA ALA A 534 4.88 4.03 -4.47
C ALA A 534 5.05 2.65 -3.81
N ASN A 535 3.97 1.88 -3.67
CA ASN A 535 4.00 0.54 -3.06
C ASN A 535 4.84 -0.46 -3.87
N THR A 536 4.87 -0.32 -5.20
CA THR A 536 5.70 -1.16 -6.06
C THR A 536 7.18 -0.78 -5.95
N ASN A 537 7.47 0.52 -5.83
CA ASN A 537 8.83 0.99 -5.57
C ASN A 537 9.34 0.52 -4.18
N GLU A 538 8.50 0.60 -3.15
CA GLU A 538 8.82 0.09 -1.81
C GLU A 538 9.09 -1.43 -1.80
N PHE A 539 8.32 -2.20 -2.57
CA PHE A 539 8.57 -3.63 -2.74
C PHE A 539 9.95 -3.91 -3.37
N ILE A 540 10.30 -3.20 -4.46
CA ILE A 540 11.61 -3.35 -5.10
C ILE A 540 12.75 -2.93 -4.17
N ARG A 541 12.60 -1.81 -3.46
CA ARG A 541 13.58 -1.37 -2.45
C ARG A 541 13.73 -2.38 -1.32
N SER A 542 12.64 -2.98 -0.85
CA SER A 542 12.68 -4.03 0.18
C SER A 542 13.46 -5.26 -0.28
N LEU A 543 13.30 -5.66 -1.55
CA LEU A 543 14.09 -6.74 -2.15
C LEU A 543 15.58 -6.35 -2.28
N ALA A 544 15.87 -5.13 -2.73
CA ALA A 544 17.23 -4.59 -2.83
C ALA A 544 17.94 -4.57 -1.48
N ASP A 545 17.21 -4.13 -0.45
CA ASP A 545 17.67 -4.07 0.93
C ASP A 545 17.97 -5.45 1.50
N VAL A 546 17.09 -6.43 1.27
CA VAL A 546 17.31 -7.82 1.68
C VAL A 546 18.60 -8.35 1.04
N LEU A 547 18.76 -8.13 -0.27
CA LEU A 547 19.94 -8.58 -0.99
C LEU A 547 21.24 -7.88 -0.51
N THR A 548 21.18 -6.56 -0.32
CA THR A 548 22.32 -5.74 0.13
C THR A 548 22.73 -6.11 1.57
N ARG A 549 21.76 -6.32 2.47
CA ARG A 549 22.03 -6.78 3.85
C ARG A 549 22.65 -8.17 3.88
N SER A 550 22.15 -9.10 3.07
CA SER A 550 22.73 -10.45 2.97
C SER A 550 24.15 -10.41 2.42
N ALA A 551 24.39 -9.68 1.32
CA ALA A 551 25.74 -9.52 0.75
C ALA A 551 26.70 -8.89 1.79
N SER A 552 26.26 -7.81 2.44
CA SER A 552 27.01 -7.13 3.52
C SER A 552 27.42 -8.06 4.66
N THR A 553 26.53 -8.98 5.06
CA THR A 553 26.79 -9.93 6.17
C THR A 553 27.92 -10.89 5.84
N ILE A 554 28.08 -11.29 4.57
CA ILE A 554 29.21 -12.13 4.12
C ILE A 554 30.53 -11.34 4.13
N PHE A 555 30.50 -10.06 3.74
CA PHE A 555 31.72 -9.25 3.71
C PHE A 555 32.30 -8.96 5.09
N LEU A 556 31.49 -8.85 6.16
CA LEU A 556 32.00 -8.54 7.50
C LEU A 556 33.07 -9.55 8.00
N PRO A 557 32.82 -10.88 8.02
CA PRO A 557 33.81 -11.86 8.45
C PRO A 557 35.01 -11.98 7.50
N ASP A 558 34.81 -11.88 6.19
CA ASP A 558 35.90 -12.05 5.23
C ASP A 558 36.84 -10.85 5.17
N GLU A 559 36.33 -9.61 5.30
CA GLU A 559 37.15 -8.42 5.53
C GLU A 559 37.92 -8.55 6.86
N GLN A 560 37.28 -9.00 7.94
CA GLN A 560 37.97 -9.24 9.22
C GLN A 560 39.09 -10.29 9.08
N ARG A 561 38.86 -11.38 8.35
CA ARG A 561 39.89 -12.40 8.07
C ARG A 561 41.05 -11.81 7.27
N ARG A 562 40.77 -11.05 6.21
CA ARG A 562 41.80 -10.40 5.37
C ARG A 562 42.60 -9.36 6.15
N VAL A 563 41.94 -8.53 6.96
CA VAL A 563 42.60 -7.54 7.82
C VAL A 563 43.48 -8.24 8.84
N ARG A 564 42.99 -9.32 9.46
CA ARG A 564 43.76 -10.11 10.43
C ARG A 564 45.00 -10.76 9.81
N GLN A 565 44.86 -11.37 8.63
CA GLN A 565 45.99 -11.94 7.89
C GLN A 565 47.04 -10.88 7.55
N ARG A 566 46.63 -9.71 7.05
CA ARG A 566 47.56 -8.61 6.78
C ARG A 566 48.25 -8.10 8.04
N PHE A 567 47.53 -8.02 9.15
CA PHE A 567 48.10 -7.62 10.43
C PHE A 567 49.17 -8.63 10.88
N GLU A 568 48.89 -9.92 10.78
CA GLU A 568 49.84 -11.01 11.08
C GLU A 568 51.07 -10.97 10.15
N GLU A 569 50.89 -10.71 8.85
CA GLU A 569 52.00 -10.53 7.90
C GLU A 569 52.86 -9.30 8.25
N ILE A 570 52.25 -8.17 8.60
CA ILE A 570 52.97 -6.96 9.00
C ILE A 570 53.71 -7.19 10.32
N GLU A 571 53.07 -7.86 11.28
CA GLU A 571 53.66 -8.17 12.59
C GLU A 571 54.87 -9.10 12.44
N THR A 572 54.76 -10.14 11.62
CA THR A 572 55.87 -11.06 11.33
C THR A 572 57.01 -10.36 10.60
N ALA A 573 56.71 -9.52 9.59
CA ALA A 573 57.71 -8.73 8.88
C ALA A 573 58.41 -7.71 9.80
N LEU A 574 57.67 -7.07 10.71
CA LEU A 574 58.22 -6.13 11.68
C LEU A 574 59.12 -6.84 12.70
N SER A 575 58.67 -7.99 13.22
CA SER A 575 59.44 -8.81 14.15
C SER A 575 60.77 -9.28 13.54
N GLN A 576 60.76 -9.74 12.28
CA GLN A 576 61.98 -10.09 11.55
C GLN A 576 62.93 -8.89 11.41
N LYS A 577 62.41 -7.70 11.11
CA LYS A 577 63.22 -6.47 10.98
C LYS A 577 63.84 -6.05 12.30
N VAL A 578 63.12 -6.17 13.41
CA VAL A 578 63.65 -5.89 14.76
C VAL A 578 64.76 -6.87 15.11
N GLN A 579 64.55 -8.18 14.89
CA GLN A 579 65.58 -9.19 15.14
C GLN A 579 66.84 -8.97 14.29
N ALA A 580 66.69 -8.63 13.01
CA ALA A 580 67.83 -8.29 12.15
C ALA A 580 68.62 -7.10 12.70
N SER A 581 67.93 -6.04 13.14
CA SER A 581 68.59 -4.86 13.74
C SER A 581 69.30 -5.16 15.06
N GLN A 582 68.76 -6.08 15.88
CA GLN A 582 69.40 -6.53 17.12
C GLN A 582 70.68 -7.31 16.83
N LEU A 583 70.65 -8.24 15.87
CA LEU A 583 71.83 -9.00 15.46
C LEU A 583 72.92 -8.10 14.87
N GLU A 584 72.54 -7.08 14.10
CA GLU A 584 73.48 -6.07 13.60
C GLU A 584 74.10 -5.26 14.75
N ALA A 585 73.28 -4.81 15.71
CA ALA A 585 73.75 -4.07 16.88
C ALA A 585 74.70 -4.92 17.75
N GLU A 586 74.38 -6.20 17.99
CA GLU A 586 75.26 -7.14 18.69
C GLU A 586 76.58 -7.36 17.96
N ARG A 587 76.52 -7.52 16.63
CA ARG A 587 77.72 -7.71 15.80
C ARG A 587 78.63 -6.48 15.83
N VAL A 588 78.03 -5.28 15.75
CA VAL A 588 78.75 -4.02 15.86
C VAL A 588 79.35 -3.87 17.26
N GLY A 589 78.59 -4.16 18.32
CA GLY A 589 79.09 -4.17 19.70
C GLY A 589 80.30 -5.11 19.88
N ALA A 590 80.18 -6.36 19.43
CA ALA A 590 81.28 -7.32 19.48
C ALA A 590 82.50 -6.89 18.65
N GLN A 591 82.29 -6.16 17.55
CA GLN A 591 83.37 -5.60 16.76
C GLN A 591 84.09 -4.45 17.49
N TYR A 592 83.35 -3.58 18.17
CA TYR A 592 83.93 -2.54 19.04
C TYR A 592 84.70 -3.15 20.21
N ASP A 593 84.18 -4.18 20.89
CA ASP A 593 84.88 -4.86 21.99
C ASP A 593 86.21 -5.48 21.55
N ARG A 594 86.23 -6.08 20.36
CA ARG A 594 87.47 -6.61 19.76
C ARG A 594 88.48 -5.51 19.43
N LEU A 595 88.02 -4.33 19.04
CA LEU A 595 88.85 -3.17 18.76
C LEU A 595 89.46 -2.60 20.05
N ILE A 596 88.64 -2.45 21.10
CA ILE A 596 89.08 -1.99 22.42
C ILE A 596 90.16 -2.92 22.99
N ASN A 597 89.96 -4.24 22.90
CA ASN A 597 90.93 -5.24 23.39
C ASN A 597 92.24 -5.30 22.58
N ARG A 598 92.33 -4.64 21.42
CA ARG A 598 93.55 -4.57 20.58
C ARG A 598 94.27 -3.23 20.66
N LEU A 599 93.69 -2.22 21.33
CA LEU A 599 94.38 -0.96 21.55
C LEU A 599 95.50 -1.19 22.59
N PRO A 600 96.76 -0.82 22.28
CA PRO A 600 97.83 -0.96 23.24
C PRO A 600 97.54 -0.05 24.43
N VAL A 601 97.43 -0.63 25.61
CA VAL A 601 97.37 0.11 26.87
C VAL A 601 98.65 0.94 26.93
N GLY A 602 98.50 2.26 26.87
CA GLY A 602 99.62 3.19 26.89
C GLY A 602 100.50 2.96 28.12
N MET A 603 101.81 2.86 27.87
CA MET A 603 102.85 3.30 28.81
C MET A 603 102.80 4.81 28.99
#